data_AF-A0A101H288-F1
#
_entry.id   AF-A0A101H288-F1
#
_cell.length_a   1.000
_cell.length_b   1.000
_cell.length_c   1.000
_cell.angle_alpha   90.00
_cell.angle_beta   90.00
_cell.angle_gamma   90.00
#
_symmetry.space_group_name_H-M   'P 1'
#
loop_
_entity.id
_entity.type
_entity.pdbx_description
1 polymer ?
#
loop_
_entity_poly.entity_id
_entity_poly.type
_entity_poly.pdbx_seq_one_letter_code
_entity_poly.pdbx_strand_id
1 'polypeptide(L)'
;MKIIRSMVLISHDLLSIQQGADRIEQVFREELHRYGLQDEVSLSLIEDIGRCFALPLVIIYPEAVIYGPVTPQDVPLIVEEHLYKGRIVEEKLAPPYDLSGRIAWVYTRKGSLPAENRIVLKNVGQIDPNSIEDYIAHDGYQALGMALEMDPEEVINQIKASGLQGRGGAGFPAGLKWSFVRKAYGHQKYVVCNADESEPGTFKDRLILEGDPHRIIEGMLIAGYAVGASEGYIYIRGEYQLAIDRMENAITQAKQLGLLGEDIMGSGFAFELHVHTGAGAYICGEETALIESIEGKRGEPRSRPPYPTTEGLWGKPTLVNNVETLANIAPIILNGPDWFRSFGTASSPGTKVYTILGNLNVTGLIEVPMGITLREIITLYGKGIKNGYFKMAQTGGSGGSIIPSS
;
A
#
# COMPACT_ATOMS: atom_id res chain seq x y z
N MET A 1 9.72 -17.06 -3.71
CA MET A 1 9.61 -15.81 -4.49
C MET A 1 11.02 -15.32 -4.77
N LYS A 2 11.44 -15.13 -6.04
CA LYS A 2 12.77 -14.57 -6.33
C LYS A 2 12.71 -13.06 -6.02
N ILE A 3 13.60 -12.58 -5.16
CA ILE A 3 13.62 -11.17 -4.70
C ILE A 3 14.39 -10.35 -5.72
N ILE A 4 13.73 -9.35 -6.31
CA ILE A 4 14.41 -8.35 -7.15
C ILE A 4 15.12 -7.38 -6.20
N ARG A 5 16.45 -7.41 -6.19
CA ARG A 5 17.29 -6.58 -5.29
C ARG A 5 17.73 -5.26 -5.91
N SER A 6 17.73 -5.16 -7.23
CA SER A 6 18.10 -3.94 -7.96
C SER A 6 17.20 -3.73 -9.16
N MET A 7 16.96 -2.47 -9.51
CA MET A 7 16.20 -2.11 -10.72
C MET A 7 17.02 -1.13 -11.55
N VAL A 8 17.17 -1.45 -12.83
CA VAL A 8 17.91 -0.68 -13.83
C VAL A 8 16.91 -0.09 -14.82
N LEU A 9 16.88 1.24 -14.91
CA LEU A 9 16.07 1.99 -15.85
C LEU A 9 16.96 2.63 -16.90
N ILE A 10 16.71 2.33 -18.18
CA ILE A 10 17.48 2.88 -19.31
C ILE A 10 16.63 3.88 -20.06
N SER A 11 17.17 5.06 -20.32
CA SER A 11 16.50 6.06 -21.16
C SER A 11 16.27 5.59 -22.58
N HIS A 12 15.04 5.72 -23.04
CA HIS A 12 14.57 5.25 -24.34
C HIS A 12 13.72 6.31 -25.06
N ASP A 13 13.93 7.58 -24.76
CA ASP A 13 13.40 8.67 -25.58
C ASP A 13 14.14 8.77 -26.94
N LEU A 14 13.59 9.54 -27.87
CA LEU A 14 14.09 9.62 -29.25
C LEU A 14 15.57 10.05 -29.35
N LEU A 15 16.06 10.91 -28.45
CA LEU A 15 17.48 11.31 -28.43
C LEU A 15 18.36 10.18 -27.88
N SER A 16 17.90 9.49 -26.83
CA SER A 16 18.58 8.32 -26.30
C SER A 16 18.70 7.19 -27.31
N ILE A 17 17.63 6.91 -28.07
CA ILE A 17 17.64 5.91 -29.16
C ILE A 17 18.67 6.31 -30.23
N GLN A 18 18.68 7.57 -30.67
CA GLN A 18 19.67 8.08 -31.62
C GLN A 18 21.11 7.95 -31.13
N GLN A 19 21.32 7.95 -29.82
CA GLN A 19 22.63 7.82 -29.18
C GLN A 19 22.95 6.37 -28.75
N GLY A 20 22.13 5.39 -29.11
CA GLY A 20 22.43 3.96 -28.96
C GLY A 20 21.78 3.28 -27.75
N ALA A 21 20.69 3.81 -27.20
CA ALA A 21 19.96 3.19 -26.08
C ALA A 21 19.56 1.72 -26.32
N ASP A 22 19.14 1.35 -27.54
CA ASP A 22 18.82 -0.03 -27.89
C ASP A 22 20.01 -0.97 -27.68
N ARG A 23 21.21 -0.49 -28.03
CA ARG A 23 22.44 -1.26 -27.85
C ARG A 23 22.81 -1.37 -26.38
N ILE A 24 22.61 -0.30 -25.60
CA ILE A 24 22.83 -0.30 -24.15
C ILE A 24 21.92 -1.31 -23.46
N GLU A 25 20.61 -1.33 -23.79
CA GLU A 25 19.67 -2.33 -23.28
C GLU A 25 20.12 -3.75 -23.59
N GLN A 26 20.51 -4.01 -24.85
CA GLN A 26 20.99 -5.31 -25.27
C GLN A 26 22.21 -5.75 -24.45
N VAL A 27 23.22 -4.88 -24.30
CA VAL A 27 24.44 -5.21 -23.55
C VAL A 27 24.11 -5.44 -22.06
N PHE A 28 23.16 -4.69 -21.49
CA PHE A 28 22.71 -4.93 -20.12
C PHE A 28 22.11 -6.33 -19.96
N ARG A 29 21.25 -6.77 -20.88
CA ARG A 29 20.68 -8.12 -20.83
C ARG A 29 21.78 -9.19 -20.92
N GLU A 30 22.74 -9.01 -21.82
CA GLU A 30 23.87 -9.94 -22.01
C GLU A 30 24.74 -10.04 -20.75
N GLU A 31 25.13 -8.91 -20.16
CA GLU A 31 25.98 -8.88 -18.97
C GLU A 31 25.23 -9.35 -17.69
N LEU A 32 23.94 -9.03 -17.55
CA LEU A 32 23.13 -9.57 -16.44
C LEU A 32 23.06 -11.09 -16.50
N HIS A 33 22.90 -11.68 -17.69
CA HIS A 33 22.97 -13.13 -17.87
C HIS A 33 24.36 -13.69 -17.54
N ARG A 34 25.42 -13.01 -17.96
CA ARG A 34 26.81 -13.43 -17.71
C ARG A 34 27.14 -13.52 -16.21
N TYR A 35 26.63 -12.58 -15.41
CA TYR A 35 26.81 -12.57 -13.96
C TYR A 35 25.74 -13.37 -13.19
N GLY A 36 24.79 -14.00 -13.89
CA GLY A 36 23.70 -14.76 -13.26
C GLY A 36 22.66 -13.90 -12.54
N LEU A 37 22.59 -12.60 -12.86
CA LEU A 37 21.76 -11.59 -12.19
C LEU A 37 20.38 -11.40 -12.84
N GLN A 38 20.06 -12.12 -13.91
CA GLN A 38 18.82 -11.92 -14.69
C GLN A 38 17.53 -12.10 -13.87
N ASP A 39 17.60 -12.84 -12.76
CA ASP A 39 16.49 -13.11 -11.86
C ASP A 39 16.46 -12.19 -10.62
N GLU A 40 17.54 -11.44 -10.39
CA GLU A 40 17.73 -10.55 -9.23
C GLU A 40 17.64 -9.06 -9.61
N VAL A 41 17.85 -8.74 -10.89
CA VAL A 41 17.86 -7.37 -11.40
C VAL A 41 16.75 -7.18 -12.43
N SER A 42 15.85 -6.22 -12.19
CA SER A 42 14.85 -5.82 -13.16
C SER A 42 15.43 -4.81 -14.14
N LEU A 43 15.25 -5.04 -15.44
CA LEU A 43 15.60 -4.09 -16.50
C LEU A 43 14.32 -3.49 -17.10
N SER A 44 14.20 -2.17 -17.17
CA SER A 44 13.07 -1.49 -17.80
C SER A 44 13.52 -0.26 -18.59
N LEU A 45 12.77 0.06 -19.64
CA LEU A 45 13.00 1.25 -20.45
C LEU A 45 12.14 2.40 -19.92
N ILE A 46 12.70 3.61 -19.94
CA ILE A 46 12.00 4.81 -19.50
C ILE A 46 12.01 5.89 -20.58
N GLU A 47 10.84 6.49 -20.80
CA GLU A 47 10.63 7.58 -21.76
C GLU A 47 10.34 8.91 -21.03
N ASP A 48 10.38 10.02 -21.79
CA ASP A 48 10.00 11.37 -21.32
C ASP A 48 10.88 11.94 -20.18
N ILE A 49 12.19 11.71 -20.30
CA ILE A 49 13.20 12.20 -19.37
C ILE A 49 13.53 13.69 -19.59
N GLY A 50 13.09 14.25 -20.72
CA GLY A 50 13.37 15.63 -21.12
C GLY A 50 14.76 15.79 -21.74
N ARG A 51 15.13 17.03 -22.09
CA ARG A 51 16.47 17.33 -22.63
C ARG A 51 17.47 17.31 -21.48
N CYS A 52 18.31 16.28 -21.46
CA CYS A 52 19.41 16.12 -20.53
C CYS A 52 20.70 15.92 -21.35
N PHE A 53 21.80 16.57 -20.96
CA PHE A 53 23.10 16.39 -21.63
C PHE A 53 23.75 15.04 -21.29
N ALA A 54 23.21 14.32 -20.31
CA ALA A 54 23.69 13.01 -19.87
C ALA A 54 22.94 11.82 -20.51
N LEU A 55 22.19 12.03 -21.60
CA LEU A 55 21.56 10.93 -22.35
C LEU A 55 22.64 10.16 -23.17
N PRO A 56 22.46 8.84 -23.40
CA PRO A 56 21.52 7.96 -22.71
C PRO A 56 21.92 7.80 -21.23
N LEU A 57 20.95 7.82 -20.33
CA LEU A 57 21.18 7.64 -18.90
C LEU A 57 20.65 6.30 -18.41
N VAL A 58 21.29 5.82 -17.35
CA VAL A 58 20.92 4.59 -16.67
C VAL A 58 20.72 4.90 -15.19
N ILE A 59 19.53 4.62 -14.67
CA ILE A 59 19.19 4.81 -13.27
C ILE A 59 19.18 3.45 -12.58
N ILE A 60 19.90 3.32 -11.47
CA ILE A 60 19.95 2.09 -10.67
C ILE A 60 19.42 2.35 -9.27
N TYR A 61 18.40 1.58 -8.89
CA TYR A 61 17.81 1.52 -7.55
C TYR A 61 18.30 0.27 -6.79
N PRO A 62 18.29 0.27 -5.44
CA PRO A 62 17.71 1.27 -4.52
C PRO A 62 18.54 2.54 -4.31
N GLU A 63 19.80 2.57 -4.71
CA GLU A 63 20.73 3.68 -4.44
C GLU A 63 20.30 4.97 -5.15
N ALA A 64 19.41 4.86 -6.13
CA ALA A 64 18.92 5.93 -7.00
C ALA A 64 20.09 6.66 -7.69
N VAL A 65 21.07 5.87 -8.12
CA VAL A 65 22.28 6.34 -8.82
C VAL A 65 21.95 6.55 -10.28
N ILE A 66 22.34 7.70 -10.82
CA ILE A 66 22.17 8.02 -12.23
C ILE A 66 23.55 8.03 -12.90
N TYR A 67 23.72 7.13 -13.87
CA TYR A 67 24.85 7.12 -14.78
C TYR A 67 24.47 7.81 -16.08
N GLY A 68 25.39 8.57 -16.67
CA GLY A 68 25.14 9.25 -17.93
C GLY A 68 26.26 10.25 -18.30
N PRO A 69 26.54 10.47 -19.59
CA PRO A 69 26.06 9.68 -20.73
C PRO A 69 26.69 8.28 -20.73
N VAL A 70 25.86 7.25 -20.85
CA VAL A 70 26.28 5.84 -20.87
C VAL A 70 26.45 5.38 -22.31
N THR A 71 27.54 4.67 -22.58
CA THR A 71 27.77 3.97 -23.85
C THR A 71 27.69 2.45 -23.64
N PRO A 72 27.51 1.65 -24.72
CA PRO A 72 27.55 0.19 -24.62
C PRO A 72 28.82 -0.36 -23.94
N GLN A 73 29.95 0.34 -24.06
CA GLN A 73 31.23 -0.05 -23.47
C GLN A 73 31.30 0.17 -21.96
N ASP A 74 30.44 1.04 -21.41
CA ASP A 74 30.38 1.32 -19.97
C ASP A 74 29.55 0.28 -19.21
N VAL A 75 28.65 -0.42 -19.90
CA VAL A 75 27.70 -1.37 -19.31
C VAL A 75 28.39 -2.50 -18.53
N PRO A 76 29.44 -3.18 -19.06
CA PRO A 76 30.12 -4.24 -18.31
C PRO A 76 30.69 -3.75 -16.98
N LEU A 77 31.26 -2.53 -16.95
CA LEU A 77 31.79 -1.92 -15.73
C LEU A 77 30.67 -1.61 -14.73
N ILE A 78 29.55 -1.04 -15.19
CA ILE A 78 28.39 -0.73 -14.34
C ILE A 78 27.78 -2.01 -13.75
N VAL A 79 27.63 -3.07 -14.56
CA VAL A 79 27.08 -4.36 -14.09
C VAL A 79 28.02 -5.01 -13.09
N GLU A 80 29.32 -5.08 -13.39
CA GLU A 80 30.31 -5.70 -12.50
C GLU A 80 30.46 -4.94 -11.18
N GLU A 81 30.73 -3.64 -11.23
CA GLU A 81 31.03 -2.89 -10.02
C GLU A 81 29.76 -2.60 -9.23
N HIS A 82 28.70 -2.08 -9.86
CA HIS A 82 27.51 -1.66 -9.13
C HIS A 82 26.56 -2.80 -8.83
N LEU A 83 26.14 -3.57 -9.83
CA LEU A 83 25.09 -4.58 -9.65
C LEU A 83 25.61 -5.88 -9.04
N TYR A 84 26.83 -6.30 -9.37
CA TYR A 84 27.43 -7.53 -8.86
C TYR A 84 28.18 -7.31 -7.55
N LYS A 85 29.05 -6.27 -7.47
CA LYS A 85 29.88 -6.00 -6.28
C LYS A 85 29.31 -4.95 -5.32
N GLY A 86 28.26 -4.22 -5.68
CA GLY A 86 27.62 -3.21 -4.83
C GLY A 86 28.39 -1.88 -4.71
N ARG A 87 29.31 -1.57 -5.63
CA ARG A 87 30.14 -0.36 -5.63
C ARG A 87 29.73 0.61 -6.74
N ILE A 88 29.44 1.85 -6.36
CA ILE A 88 29.06 2.90 -7.32
C ILE A 88 30.26 3.26 -8.20
N VAL A 89 30.03 3.35 -9.52
CA VAL A 89 31.04 3.76 -10.49
C VAL A 89 31.10 5.29 -10.56
N GLU A 90 31.84 5.91 -9.64
CA GLU A 90 31.86 7.37 -9.47
C GLU A 90 32.19 8.14 -10.75
N GLU A 91 33.10 7.61 -11.57
CA GLU A 91 33.53 8.22 -12.84
C GLU A 91 32.45 8.23 -13.95
N LYS A 92 31.36 7.46 -13.78
CA LYS A 92 30.23 7.41 -14.73
C LYS A 92 28.99 8.14 -14.23
N LEU A 93 29.05 8.75 -13.05
CA LEU A 93 27.92 9.48 -12.49
C LEU A 93 27.56 10.66 -13.40
N ALA A 94 26.27 10.79 -13.71
CA ALA A 94 25.78 11.95 -14.43
C ALA A 94 26.02 13.22 -13.59
N PRO A 95 26.61 14.29 -14.15
CA PRO A 95 26.89 15.49 -13.40
C PRO A 95 25.59 16.15 -12.88
N PRO A 96 25.52 16.58 -11.60
CA PRO A 96 24.30 17.14 -11.03
C PRO A 96 23.73 18.35 -11.79
N TYR A 97 24.57 19.14 -12.46
CA TYR A 97 24.14 20.29 -13.26
C TYR A 97 23.52 19.88 -14.62
N ASP A 98 23.85 18.69 -15.14
CA ASP A 98 23.26 18.14 -16.36
C ASP A 98 21.90 17.48 -16.09
N LEU A 99 21.63 17.16 -14.82
CA LEU A 99 20.38 16.59 -14.32
C LEU A 99 19.39 17.71 -13.98
N SER A 100 18.84 18.35 -15.02
CA SER A 100 17.84 19.40 -14.85
C SER A 100 16.42 18.84 -14.63
N GLY A 101 15.58 19.59 -13.90
CA GLY A 101 14.12 19.39 -13.83
C GLY A 101 13.66 17.98 -13.43
N ARG A 102 13.13 17.23 -14.41
CA ARG A 102 12.35 15.98 -14.28
C ARG A 102 13.13 14.74 -13.82
N ILE A 103 14.43 14.83 -13.54
CA ILE A 103 15.27 13.70 -13.08
C ILE A 103 15.79 13.95 -11.65
N ALA A 104 15.80 15.20 -11.20
CA ALA A 104 16.31 15.58 -9.87
C ALA A 104 15.58 14.89 -8.71
N TRP A 105 14.32 14.43 -8.93
CA TRP A 105 13.55 13.68 -7.94
C TRP A 105 14.13 12.29 -7.64
N VAL A 106 14.96 11.72 -8.50
CA VAL A 106 15.54 10.38 -8.29
C VAL A 106 16.46 10.41 -7.05
N TYR A 107 17.24 11.47 -6.87
CA TYR A 107 18.10 11.63 -5.69
C TYR A 107 17.34 11.70 -4.37
N THR A 108 16.05 12.07 -4.36
CA THR A 108 15.25 12.10 -3.13
C THR A 108 14.79 10.72 -2.67
N ARG A 109 15.18 9.65 -3.38
CA ARG A 109 14.72 8.28 -3.17
C ARG A 109 15.80 7.24 -2.90
N LYS A 110 16.98 7.69 -2.47
CA LYS A 110 18.03 6.79 -2.01
C LYS A 110 17.47 5.84 -0.93
N GLY A 111 17.51 4.54 -1.20
CA GLY A 111 17.10 3.48 -0.28
C GLY A 111 15.77 2.77 -0.59
N SER A 112 15.03 3.15 -1.64
CA SER A 112 13.79 2.44 -2.01
C SER A 112 13.82 1.90 -3.45
N LEU A 113 13.54 0.61 -3.60
CA LEU A 113 13.28 0.00 -4.90
C LEU A 113 11.87 0.39 -5.36
N PRO A 114 11.66 0.81 -6.61
CA PRO A 114 10.33 0.96 -7.18
C PRO A 114 9.65 -0.39 -7.44
N ALA A 115 10.22 -1.52 -7.02
CA ALA A 115 9.69 -2.86 -7.22
C ALA A 115 8.44 -3.10 -6.35
N GLU A 116 7.62 -4.06 -6.75
CA GLU A 116 6.38 -4.36 -6.03
C GLU A 116 6.74 -4.92 -4.64
N ASN A 117 6.24 -4.28 -3.59
CA ASN A 117 6.42 -4.71 -2.21
C ASN A 117 5.05 -5.02 -1.62
N ARG A 118 4.66 -6.30 -1.68
CA ARG A 118 3.37 -6.75 -1.17
C ARG A 118 3.41 -6.95 0.35
N ILE A 119 2.91 -5.97 1.09
CA ILE A 119 2.64 -6.08 2.54
C ILE A 119 1.19 -6.48 2.75
N VAL A 120 0.23 -5.64 2.32
CA VAL A 120 -1.19 -5.93 2.53
C VAL A 120 -1.71 -7.01 1.59
N LEU A 121 -1.11 -7.13 0.40
CA LEU A 121 -1.46 -8.14 -0.61
C LEU A 121 -0.60 -9.42 -0.51
N LYS A 122 0.22 -9.59 0.53
CA LYS A 122 1.16 -10.73 0.68
C LYS A 122 0.47 -12.08 0.42
N ASN A 123 -0.73 -12.26 0.95
CA ASN A 123 -1.44 -13.55 0.89
C ASN A 123 -2.40 -13.65 -0.31
N VAL A 124 -2.75 -12.53 -0.94
CA VAL A 124 -3.77 -12.51 -2.00
C VAL A 124 -3.28 -13.33 -3.20
N GLY A 125 -4.03 -14.39 -3.52
CA GLY A 125 -3.68 -15.34 -4.59
C GLY A 125 -2.58 -16.34 -4.21
N GLN A 126 -2.15 -16.36 -2.95
CA GLN A 126 -1.24 -17.39 -2.40
C GLN A 126 -2.00 -18.37 -1.49
N ILE A 127 -3.05 -17.90 -0.81
CA ILE A 127 -3.89 -18.71 0.09
C ILE A 127 -5.29 -18.95 -0.49
N ASP A 128 -5.99 -19.97 0.00
CA ASP A 128 -7.43 -20.09 -0.12
C ASP A 128 -8.12 -19.11 0.83
N PRO A 129 -8.79 -18.05 0.33
CA PRO A 129 -9.45 -17.06 1.18
C PRO A 129 -10.64 -17.61 1.99
N ASN A 130 -11.09 -18.85 1.73
CA ASN A 130 -12.14 -19.50 2.50
C ASN A 130 -11.62 -20.46 3.58
N SER A 131 -10.29 -20.59 3.76
CA SER A 131 -9.70 -21.45 4.79
C SER A 131 -8.97 -20.61 5.83
N ILE A 132 -9.48 -20.67 7.06
CA ILE A 132 -8.80 -20.06 8.22
C ILE A 132 -7.46 -20.76 8.51
N GLU A 133 -7.36 -22.06 8.25
CA GLU A 133 -6.14 -22.85 8.45
C GLU A 133 -5.02 -22.40 7.51
N ASP A 134 -5.35 -22.07 6.26
CA ASP A 134 -4.37 -21.58 5.30
C ASP A 134 -3.86 -20.17 5.69
N TYR A 135 -4.75 -19.32 6.24
CA TYR A 135 -4.33 -18.04 6.83
C TYR A 135 -3.37 -18.25 8.02
N ILE A 136 -3.70 -19.16 8.94
CA ILE A 136 -2.86 -19.49 10.11
C ILE A 136 -1.50 -20.05 9.67
N ALA A 137 -1.47 -20.90 8.64
CA ALA A 137 -0.23 -21.44 8.07
C ALA A 137 0.70 -20.35 7.50
N HIS A 138 0.15 -19.17 7.17
CA HIS A 138 0.86 -18.01 6.64
C HIS A 138 0.99 -16.87 7.68
N ASP A 139 1.29 -17.25 8.93
CA ASP A 139 1.48 -16.36 10.08
C ASP A 139 0.21 -15.68 10.61
N GLY A 140 -0.97 -16.09 10.15
CA GLY A 140 -2.25 -15.53 10.56
C GLY A 140 -2.54 -15.69 12.05
N TYR A 141 -3.11 -14.65 12.66
CA TYR A 141 -3.42 -14.56 14.10
C TYR A 141 -2.23 -14.56 15.06
N GLN A 142 -0.98 -14.68 14.57
CA GLN A 142 0.20 -14.50 15.41
C GLN A 142 0.30 -13.07 15.94
N ALA A 143 -0.08 -12.07 15.12
CA ALA A 143 -0.03 -10.67 15.51
C ALA A 143 -1.05 -10.36 16.61
N LEU A 144 -2.23 -10.99 16.54
CA LEU A 144 -3.22 -10.94 17.60
C LEU A 144 -2.67 -11.52 18.91
N GLY A 145 -2.06 -12.71 18.86
CA GLY A 145 -1.43 -13.32 20.04
C GLY A 145 -0.38 -12.41 20.67
N MET A 146 0.49 -11.80 19.86
CA MET A 146 1.47 -10.81 20.33
C MET A 146 0.81 -9.56 20.94
N ALA A 147 -0.25 -9.04 20.31
CA ALA A 147 -0.93 -7.85 20.79
C ALA A 147 -1.63 -8.08 22.14
N LEU A 148 -2.19 -9.26 22.37
CA LEU A 148 -2.87 -9.62 23.63
C LEU A 148 -1.90 -9.73 24.82
N GLU A 149 -0.63 -10.02 24.58
CA GLU A 149 0.44 -10.02 25.60
C GLU A 149 0.99 -8.63 25.93
N MET A 150 0.62 -7.60 25.14
CA MET A 150 1.03 -6.22 25.33
C MET A 150 -0.06 -5.42 26.04
N ASP A 151 0.33 -4.36 26.77
CA ASP A 151 -0.65 -3.39 27.23
C ASP A 151 -1.35 -2.71 26.03
N PRO A 152 -2.67 -2.43 26.08
CA PRO A 152 -3.37 -1.77 24.97
C PRO A 152 -2.73 -0.44 24.52
N GLU A 153 -2.13 0.31 25.45
CA GLU A 153 -1.41 1.54 25.12
C GLU A 153 -0.11 1.28 24.38
N GLU A 154 0.57 0.18 24.66
CA GLU A 154 1.77 -0.24 23.93
C GLU A 154 1.44 -0.59 22.48
N VAL A 155 0.34 -1.32 22.25
CA VAL A 155 -0.16 -1.59 20.88
C VAL A 155 -0.42 -0.27 20.13
N ILE A 156 -1.11 0.70 20.75
CA ILE A 156 -1.34 2.02 20.15
C ILE A 156 -0.01 2.73 19.85
N ASN A 157 0.95 2.66 20.76
CA ASN A 157 2.26 3.28 20.59
C ASN A 157 3.05 2.66 19.45
N GLN A 158 2.98 1.35 19.22
CA GLN A 158 3.59 0.71 18.05
C GLN A 158 2.96 1.21 16.74
N ILE A 159 1.62 1.29 16.65
CA ILE A 159 0.94 1.83 15.46
C ILE A 159 1.24 3.32 15.26
N LYS A 160 1.42 4.08 16.34
CA LYS A 160 1.81 5.49 16.26
C LYS A 160 3.27 5.64 15.80
N ALA A 161 4.17 4.81 16.33
CA ALA A 161 5.59 4.82 15.97
C ALA A 161 5.81 4.40 14.52
N SER A 162 5.01 3.46 13.99
CA SER A 162 5.09 3.05 12.56
C SER A 162 4.80 4.23 11.62
N GLY A 163 4.04 5.23 12.09
CA GLY A 163 3.63 6.38 11.29
C GLY A 163 2.56 6.05 10.25
N LEU A 164 1.85 4.92 10.40
CA LEU A 164 0.73 4.54 9.54
C LEU A 164 -0.30 5.69 9.45
N GLN A 165 -0.59 6.08 8.21
CA GLN A 165 -1.62 7.06 7.88
C GLN A 165 -2.85 6.34 7.33
N GLY A 166 -4.04 6.89 7.57
CA GLY A 166 -5.29 6.37 7.03
C GLY A 166 -5.25 6.24 5.50
N ARG A 167 -5.46 5.03 5.00
CA ARG A 167 -5.39 4.68 3.57
C ARG A 167 -6.69 4.90 2.78
N GLY A 168 -7.71 5.48 3.43
CA GLY A 168 -8.96 5.91 2.81
C GLY A 168 -8.92 7.29 2.14
N GLY A 169 -7.75 7.93 2.07
CA GLY A 169 -7.56 9.21 1.34
C GLY A 169 -7.20 10.40 2.23
N ALA A 170 -7.82 10.55 3.40
CA ALA A 170 -7.59 11.70 4.29
C ALA A 170 -6.19 11.74 4.94
N GLY A 171 -5.45 10.62 4.97
CA GLY A 171 -4.07 10.58 5.46
C GLY A 171 -3.88 10.84 6.97
N PHE A 172 -4.95 10.82 7.77
CA PHE A 172 -4.86 11.08 9.21
C PHE A 172 -4.03 9.98 9.93
N PRO A 173 -3.13 10.31 10.86
CA PRO A 173 -2.31 9.29 11.55
C PRO A 173 -3.16 8.29 12.35
N ALA A 174 -3.04 7.00 12.02
CA ALA A 174 -3.89 5.94 12.55
C ALA A 174 -3.72 5.79 14.08
N GLY A 175 -2.49 5.66 14.57
CA GLY A 175 -2.22 5.52 16.01
C GLY A 175 -2.66 6.72 16.83
N LEU A 176 -2.66 7.94 16.25
CA LEU A 176 -3.22 9.11 16.90
C LEU A 176 -4.75 9.01 17.02
N LYS A 177 -5.45 8.58 15.96
CA LYS A 177 -6.89 8.36 15.97
C LYS A 177 -7.27 7.31 17.04
N TRP A 178 -6.51 6.22 17.13
CA TRP A 178 -6.70 5.17 18.14
C TRP A 178 -6.57 5.72 19.56
N SER A 179 -5.57 6.57 19.80
CA SER A 179 -5.37 7.20 21.12
C SER A 179 -6.54 8.09 21.55
N PHE A 180 -7.24 8.74 20.61
CA PHE A 180 -8.43 9.53 20.92
C PHE A 180 -9.59 8.64 21.38
N VAL A 181 -9.85 7.53 20.66
CA VAL A 181 -10.91 6.58 21.01
C VAL A 181 -10.60 5.89 22.34
N ARG A 182 -9.35 5.49 22.57
CA ARG A 182 -8.92 4.88 23.84
C ARG A 182 -9.15 5.82 25.04
N LYS A 183 -8.84 7.10 24.89
CA LYS A 183 -9.01 8.12 25.96
C LYS A 183 -10.44 8.60 26.13
N ALA A 184 -11.31 8.43 25.13
CA ALA A 184 -12.69 8.85 25.22
C ALA A 184 -13.44 8.09 26.32
N TYR A 185 -14.29 8.82 27.06
CA TYR A 185 -15.10 8.27 28.14
C TYR A 185 -16.23 7.39 27.59
N GLY A 186 -16.46 6.25 28.24
CA GLY A 186 -17.51 5.30 27.89
C GLY A 186 -17.05 3.86 28.02
N HIS A 187 -17.89 3.01 28.63
CA HIS A 187 -17.62 1.57 28.76
C HIS A 187 -17.73 0.85 27.41
N GLN A 188 -18.69 1.24 26.57
CA GLN A 188 -18.87 0.68 25.23
C GLN A 188 -18.18 1.55 24.19
N LYS A 189 -17.41 0.92 23.30
CA LYS A 189 -16.75 1.54 22.14
C LYS A 189 -16.88 0.60 20.95
N TYR A 190 -16.75 1.15 19.75
CA TYR A 190 -16.89 0.39 18.51
C TYR A 190 -15.70 0.55 17.58
N VAL A 191 -15.42 -0.49 16.79
CA VAL A 191 -14.50 -0.42 15.64
C VAL A 191 -15.28 -0.63 14.36
N VAL A 192 -15.14 0.29 13.41
CA VAL A 192 -15.80 0.22 12.11
C VAL A 192 -14.76 0.13 11.01
N CYS A 193 -14.84 -0.92 10.21
CA CYS A 193 -14.13 -1.05 8.95
C CYS A 193 -14.98 -0.44 7.84
N ASN A 194 -14.50 0.66 7.26
CA ASN A 194 -15.11 1.28 6.09
C ASN A 194 -14.62 0.57 4.81
N ALA A 195 -15.49 -0.28 4.27
CA ALA A 195 -15.33 -1.05 3.04
C ALA A 195 -16.34 -0.64 1.95
N ASP A 196 -16.79 0.62 1.97
CA ASP A 196 -17.75 1.12 0.98
C ASP A 196 -17.10 1.32 -0.40
N GLU A 197 -15.78 1.59 -0.47
CA GLU A 197 -14.97 1.75 -1.70
C GLU A 197 -15.75 2.36 -2.89
N SER A 198 -16.47 3.45 -2.62
CA SER A 198 -17.43 4.01 -3.59
C SER A 198 -16.79 4.80 -4.73
N GLU A 199 -15.51 5.11 -4.61
CA GLU A 199 -14.75 5.94 -5.55
C GLU A 199 -14.55 5.24 -6.91
N PRO A 200 -14.99 5.82 -8.04
CA PRO A 200 -14.77 5.20 -9.34
C PRO A 200 -13.29 4.93 -9.63
N GLY A 201 -13.02 3.69 -10.06
CA GLY A 201 -11.67 3.23 -10.39
C GLY A 201 -10.88 2.69 -9.19
N THR A 202 -11.46 2.62 -8.00
CA THR A 202 -10.88 1.91 -6.85
C THR A 202 -11.53 0.53 -6.67
N PHE A 203 -10.70 -0.49 -6.49
CA PHE A 203 -11.07 -1.87 -6.19
C PHE A 203 -9.98 -2.58 -5.36
N LYS A 204 -9.18 -1.79 -4.64
CA LYS A 204 -8.10 -2.26 -3.77
C LYS A 204 -8.64 -2.93 -2.52
N ASP A 205 -9.69 -2.38 -1.94
CA ASP A 205 -10.28 -2.87 -0.70
C ASP A 205 -11.06 -4.14 -0.98
N ARG A 206 -11.78 -4.18 -2.11
CA ARG A 206 -12.37 -5.40 -2.67
C ARG A 206 -11.37 -6.55 -2.74
N LEU A 207 -10.19 -6.30 -3.32
CA LEU A 207 -9.18 -7.34 -3.50
C LEU A 207 -8.68 -7.89 -2.16
N ILE A 208 -8.52 -7.04 -1.15
CA ILE A 208 -8.10 -7.46 0.18
C ILE A 208 -9.20 -8.28 0.86
N LEU A 209 -10.44 -7.80 0.85
CA LEU A 209 -11.58 -8.49 1.47
C LEU A 209 -11.87 -9.84 0.82
N GLU A 210 -11.81 -9.90 -0.50
CA GLU A 210 -12.02 -11.15 -1.23
C GLU A 210 -10.81 -12.08 -1.10
N GLY A 211 -9.58 -11.57 -1.10
CA GLY A 211 -8.37 -12.39 -1.17
C GLY A 211 -7.77 -12.79 0.17
N ASP A 212 -8.06 -12.05 1.24
CA ASP A 212 -7.53 -12.30 2.58
C ASP A 212 -8.45 -11.70 3.68
N PRO A 213 -9.66 -12.26 3.87
CA PRO A 213 -10.65 -11.73 4.81
C PRO A 213 -10.17 -11.79 6.28
N HIS A 214 -9.43 -12.84 6.66
CA HIS A 214 -8.94 -13.01 8.02
C HIS A 214 -7.94 -11.94 8.44
N ARG A 215 -7.14 -11.39 7.50
CA ARG A 215 -6.28 -10.23 7.77
C ARG A 215 -7.05 -9.01 8.25
N ILE A 216 -8.27 -8.78 7.73
CA ILE A 216 -9.13 -7.68 8.19
C ILE A 216 -9.70 -7.97 9.58
N ILE A 217 -10.15 -9.20 9.82
CA ILE A 217 -10.65 -9.62 11.13
C ILE A 217 -9.56 -9.47 12.19
N GLU A 218 -8.34 -9.95 11.93
CA GLU A 218 -7.20 -9.82 12.83
C GLU A 218 -6.85 -8.36 13.12
N GLY A 219 -6.81 -7.51 12.08
CA GLY A 219 -6.59 -6.07 12.24
C GLY A 219 -7.66 -5.39 13.10
N MET A 220 -8.93 -5.78 12.94
CA MET A 220 -10.04 -5.27 13.76
C MET A 220 -10.00 -5.78 15.20
N LEU A 221 -9.59 -7.02 15.43
CA LEU A 221 -9.42 -7.59 16.77
C LEU A 221 -8.32 -6.85 17.55
N ILE A 222 -7.17 -6.63 16.91
CA ILE A 222 -6.07 -5.85 17.50
C ILE A 222 -6.51 -4.41 17.79
N ALA A 223 -7.24 -3.80 16.85
CA ALA A 223 -7.80 -2.46 17.05
C ALA A 223 -8.80 -2.41 18.21
N GLY A 224 -9.69 -3.40 18.29
CA GLY A 224 -10.68 -3.54 19.34
C GLY A 224 -10.05 -3.65 20.71
N TYR A 225 -9.08 -4.55 20.84
CA TYR A 225 -8.27 -4.72 22.06
C TYR A 225 -7.59 -3.41 22.46
N ALA A 226 -6.86 -2.80 21.53
CA ALA A 226 -6.08 -1.59 21.78
C ALA A 226 -6.94 -0.41 22.25
N VAL A 227 -8.11 -0.17 21.64
CA VAL A 227 -8.98 0.96 22.02
C VAL A 227 -9.95 0.64 23.16
N GLY A 228 -10.11 -0.65 23.50
CA GLY A 228 -11.08 -1.14 24.47
C GLY A 228 -12.51 -1.15 23.91
N ALA A 229 -12.68 -1.58 22.66
CA ALA A 229 -13.97 -1.84 22.05
C ALA A 229 -14.28 -3.34 22.13
N SER A 230 -15.54 -3.67 22.40
CA SER A 230 -16.04 -5.05 22.49
C SER A 230 -16.85 -5.47 21.25
N GLU A 231 -17.04 -4.56 20.30
CA GLU A 231 -17.89 -4.83 19.14
C GLU A 231 -17.41 -4.03 17.92
N GLY A 232 -17.54 -4.63 16.74
CA GLY A 232 -17.15 -4.03 15.49
C GLY A 232 -18.09 -4.33 14.32
N TYR A 233 -18.01 -3.45 13.32
CA TYR A 233 -18.83 -3.49 12.12
C TYR A 233 -17.96 -3.35 10.88
N ILE A 234 -18.16 -4.22 9.89
CA ILE A 234 -17.57 -4.08 8.56
C ILE A 234 -18.67 -3.60 7.64
N TYR A 235 -18.60 -2.34 7.22
CA TYR A 235 -19.58 -1.76 6.30
C TYR A 235 -19.11 -2.01 4.87
N ILE A 236 -19.71 -3.00 4.20
CA ILE A 236 -19.35 -3.38 2.83
C ILE A 236 -20.44 -2.88 1.88
N ARG A 237 -20.04 -2.23 0.78
CA ARG A 237 -21.01 -1.83 -0.25
C ARG A 237 -21.78 -3.02 -0.81
N GLY A 238 -23.07 -2.85 -1.12
CA GLY A 238 -23.94 -3.92 -1.58
C GLY A 238 -23.53 -4.58 -2.90
N GLU A 239 -22.70 -3.92 -3.70
CA GLU A 239 -22.21 -4.45 -4.97
C GLU A 239 -21.11 -5.51 -4.81
N TYR A 240 -20.51 -5.65 -3.61
CA TYR A 240 -19.42 -6.59 -3.35
C TYR A 240 -19.90 -7.88 -2.68
N GLN A 241 -20.85 -8.57 -3.31
CA GLN A 241 -21.46 -9.79 -2.76
C GLN A 241 -20.43 -10.86 -2.37
N LEU A 242 -19.41 -11.10 -3.20
CA LEU A 242 -18.36 -12.07 -2.89
C LEU A 242 -17.55 -11.69 -1.63
N ALA A 243 -17.29 -10.40 -1.43
CA ALA A 243 -16.61 -9.93 -0.23
C ALA A 243 -17.48 -10.12 1.01
N ILE A 244 -18.79 -9.87 0.91
CA ILE A 244 -19.77 -10.11 1.99
C ILE A 244 -19.76 -11.58 2.37
N ASP A 245 -19.97 -12.48 1.40
CA ASP A 245 -20.06 -13.93 1.65
C ASP A 245 -18.75 -14.47 2.29
N ARG A 246 -17.58 -14.01 1.80
CA ARG A 246 -16.28 -14.41 2.34
C ARG A 246 -16.03 -13.87 3.74
N MET A 247 -16.39 -12.62 4.01
CA MET A 247 -16.25 -12.04 5.36
C MET A 247 -17.16 -12.73 6.37
N GLU A 248 -18.41 -13.05 6.00
CA GLU A 248 -19.34 -13.80 6.87
C GLU A 248 -18.83 -15.22 7.16
N ASN A 249 -18.31 -15.91 6.15
CA ASN A 249 -17.66 -17.21 6.33
C ASN A 249 -16.44 -17.12 7.25
N ALA A 250 -15.55 -16.16 7.02
CA ALA A 250 -14.35 -15.94 7.84
C ALA A 250 -14.69 -15.59 9.30
N ILE A 251 -15.73 -14.79 9.54
CA ILE A 251 -16.27 -14.51 10.89
C ILE A 251 -16.75 -15.81 11.54
N THR A 252 -17.47 -16.65 10.80
CA THR A 252 -17.98 -17.93 11.29
C THR A 252 -16.82 -18.86 11.68
N GLN A 253 -15.80 -18.98 10.84
CA GLN A 253 -14.60 -19.79 11.11
C GLN A 253 -13.83 -19.27 12.33
N ALA A 254 -13.64 -17.95 12.43
CA ALA A 254 -12.95 -17.35 13.57
C ALA A 254 -13.69 -17.60 14.88
N LYS A 255 -15.02 -17.53 14.88
CA LYS A 255 -15.85 -17.90 16.05
C LYS A 255 -15.72 -19.37 16.43
N GLN A 256 -15.74 -20.27 15.43
CA GLN A 256 -15.61 -21.72 15.67
C GLN A 256 -14.26 -22.11 16.29
N LEU A 257 -13.18 -21.39 15.95
CA LEU A 257 -11.85 -21.60 16.53
C LEU A 257 -11.59 -20.81 17.82
N GLY A 258 -12.57 -20.06 18.34
CA GLY A 258 -12.39 -19.22 19.54
C GLY A 258 -11.44 -18.03 19.35
N LEU A 259 -11.27 -17.58 18.11
CA LEU A 259 -10.46 -16.41 17.72
C LEU A 259 -11.31 -15.12 17.64
N LEU A 260 -12.62 -15.24 17.78
CA LEU A 260 -13.60 -14.16 17.80
C LEU A 260 -14.76 -14.55 18.73
N GLY A 261 -15.38 -13.58 19.39
CA GLY A 261 -16.43 -13.81 20.40
C GLY A 261 -15.93 -13.57 21.82
N GLU A 262 -16.27 -14.46 22.75
CA GLU A 262 -15.87 -14.34 24.15
C GLU A 262 -14.49 -14.96 24.42
N ASP A 263 -13.75 -14.37 25.37
CA ASP A 263 -12.48 -14.87 25.90
C ASP A 263 -11.47 -15.33 24.84
N ILE A 264 -11.19 -14.45 23.89
CA ILE A 264 -10.36 -14.72 22.72
C ILE A 264 -8.95 -15.13 23.17
N MET A 265 -8.51 -16.31 22.75
CA MET A 265 -7.23 -16.92 23.16
C MET A 265 -7.04 -17.06 24.69
N GLY A 266 -8.12 -17.06 25.49
CA GLY A 266 -8.04 -17.12 26.95
C GLY A 266 -7.52 -15.84 27.62
N SER A 267 -7.59 -14.70 26.90
CA SER A 267 -7.05 -13.41 27.36
C SER A 267 -8.00 -12.59 28.24
N GLY A 268 -9.26 -13.01 28.36
CA GLY A 268 -10.35 -12.21 28.92
C GLY A 268 -10.88 -11.10 28.01
N PHE A 269 -10.30 -10.93 26.81
CA PHE A 269 -10.80 -9.99 25.80
C PHE A 269 -11.96 -10.62 25.01
N ALA A 270 -13.05 -9.88 24.87
CA ALA A 270 -14.20 -10.28 24.07
C ALA A 270 -14.45 -9.25 22.95
N PHE A 271 -14.74 -9.75 21.76
CA PHE A 271 -15.03 -8.92 20.59
C PHE A 271 -16.04 -9.59 19.67
N GLU A 272 -17.15 -8.90 19.43
CA GLU A 272 -18.14 -9.30 18.43
C GLU A 272 -17.93 -8.55 17.12
N LEU A 273 -18.22 -9.20 15.99
CA LEU A 273 -18.00 -8.62 14.67
C LEU A 273 -19.19 -8.92 13.76
N HIS A 274 -19.65 -7.88 13.07
CA HIS A 274 -20.82 -7.92 12.19
C HIS A 274 -20.49 -7.37 10.80
N VAL A 275 -21.07 -7.98 9.76
CA VAL A 275 -21.08 -7.40 8.43
C VAL A 275 -22.36 -6.57 8.27
N HIS A 276 -22.23 -5.36 7.76
CA HIS A 276 -23.36 -4.49 7.42
C HIS A 276 -23.28 -4.13 5.94
N THR A 277 -24.31 -4.48 5.18
CA THR A 277 -24.36 -4.27 3.73
C THR A 277 -24.93 -2.90 3.39
N GLY A 278 -24.17 -2.10 2.65
CA GLY A 278 -24.58 -0.78 2.17
C GLY A 278 -25.62 -0.84 1.04
N ALA A 279 -26.37 0.25 0.86
CA ALA A 279 -27.47 0.36 -0.11
C ALA A 279 -27.11 1.12 -1.40
N GLY A 280 -25.82 1.11 -1.80
CA GLY A 280 -25.35 1.69 -3.07
C GLY A 280 -25.24 3.22 -3.09
N ALA A 281 -25.00 3.85 -1.93
CA ALA A 281 -24.91 5.30 -1.80
C ALA A 281 -23.44 5.75 -1.67
N TYR A 282 -22.91 6.43 -2.70
CA TYR A 282 -21.53 6.95 -2.74
C TYR A 282 -21.14 7.76 -1.48
N ILE A 283 -22.08 8.54 -0.95
CA ILE A 283 -21.86 9.39 0.23
C ILE A 283 -21.57 8.59 1.50
N CYS A 284 -21.99 7.32 1.57
CA CYS A 284 -21.72 6.44 2.71
C CYS A 284 -20.23 6.03 2.81
N GLY A 285 -19.39 6.41 1.85
CA GLY A 285 -17.94 6.37 2.02
C GLY A 285 -17.44 7.40 3.05
N GLU A 286 -18.20 8.47 3.32
CA GLU A 286 -17.89 9.46 4.36
C GLU A 286 -18.17 8.88 5.76
N GLU A 287 -17.23 9.11 6.69
CA GLU A 287 -17.19 8.47 8.02
C GLU A 287 -18.49 8.59 8.82
N THR A 288 -19.17 9.74 8.79
CA THR A 288 -20.39 9.97 9.56
C THR A 288 -21.66 9.54 8.82
N ALA A 289 -21.70 9.67 7.50
CA ALA A 289 -22.78 9.13 6.67
C ALA A 289 -22.83 7.60 6.76
N LEU A 290 -21.66 6.95 6.79
CA LEU A 290 -21.51 5.51 7.05
C LEU A 290 -22.15 5.12 8.38
N ILE A 291 -21.85 5.87 9.44
CA ILE A 291 -22.42 5.64 10.78
C ILE A 291 -23.94 5.78 10.75
N GLU A 292 -24.48 6.83 10.12
CA GLU A 292 -25.93 6.99 9.97
C GLU A 292 -26.56 5.79 9.26
N SER A 293 -25.91 5.25 8.22
CA SER A 293 -26.37 4.05 7.52
C SER A 293 -26.38 2.82 8.43
N ILE A 294 -25.32 2.59 9.23
CA ILE A 294 -25.28 1.47 10.19
C ILE A 294 -26.42 1.60 11.22
N GLU A 295 -26.73 2.82 11.64
CA GLU A 295 -27.83 3.12 12.57
C GLU A 295 -29.23 2.98 11.94
N GLY A 296 -29.33 2.59 10.66
CA GLY A 296 -30.59 2.41 9.93
C GLY A 296 -31.22 3.73 9.47
N LYS A 297 -30.46 4.82 9.47
CA LYS A 297 -30.91 6.15 9.01
C LYS A 297 -30.44 6.41 7.58
N ARG A 298 -30.86 7.54 7.01
CA ARG A 298 -30.36 8.01 5.72
C ARG A 298 -28.90 8.42 5.90
N GLY A 299 -28.02 8.05 4.97
CA GLY A 299 -26.58 8.37 4.99
C GLY A 299 -26.26 9.85 4.76
N GLU A 300 -26.80 10.74 5.60
CA GLU A 300 -26.53 12.17 5.57
C GLU A 300 -25.35 12.47 6.53
N PRO A 301 -24.27 13.12 6.06
CA PRO A 301 -23.14 13.45 6.93
C PRO A 301 -23.55 14.28 8.15
N ARG A 302 -22.95 13.97 9.30
CA ARG A 302 -23.15 14.72 10.55
C ARG A 302 -22.27 15.97 10.56
N SER A 303 -22.78 17.03 11.20
CA SER A 303 -21.96 18.20 11.53
C SER A 303 -20.89 17.81 12.55
N ARG A 304 -19.66 18.28 12.36
CA ARG A 304 -18.53 18.10 13.27
C ARG A 304 -18.09 19.47 13.80
N PRO A 305 -17.78 19.61 15.11
CA PRO A 305 -17.87 18.62 16.18
C PRO A 305 -19.32 18.27 16.59
N PRO A 306 -19.57 17.13 17.27
CA PRO A 306 -18.57 16.17 17.77
C PRO A 306 -18.00 15.25 16.67
N TYR A 307 -16.78 14.75 16.89
CA TYR A 307 -16.13 13.80 15.99
C TYR A 307 -16.49 12.35 16.37
N PRO A 308 -16.46 11.39 15.41
CA PRO A 308 -16.78 9.98 15.67
C PRO A 308 -15.92 9.32 16.77
N THR A 309 -14.69 9.80 16.95
CA THR A 309 -13.80 9.31 18.01
C THR A 309 -14.31 9.60 19.42
N THR A 310 -15.26 10.53 19.54
CA THR A 310 -15.92 10.93 20.80
C THR A 310 -17.38 10.49 20.80
N GLU A 311 -18.12 10.83 19.74
CA GLU A 311 -19.53 10.47 19.55
C GLU A 311 -19.74 9.98 18.11
N GLY A 312 -19.63 8.67 17.92
CA GLY A 312 -19.81 7.99 16.65
C GLY A 312 -21.08 7.14 16.65
N LEU A 313 -20.89 5.83 16.44
CA LEU A 313 -21.95 4.83 16.37
C LEU A 313 -22.74 4.79 17.69
N TRP A 314 -24.05 5.06 17.59
CA TRP A 314 -24.98 5.20 18.71
C TRP A 314 -24.50 6.16 19.80
N GLY A 315 -23.80 7.23 19.39
CA GLY A 315 -23.25 8.24 20.29
C GLY A 315 -22.10 7.73 21.16
N LYS A 316 -21.47 6.60 20.81
CA LYS A 316 -20.31 6.04 21.54
C LYS A 316 -19.01 6.33 20.80
N PRO A 317 -17.86 6.37 21.51
CA PRO A 317 -16.56 6.50 20.87
C PRO A 317 -16.35 5.40 19.84
N THR A 318 -16.07 5.79 18.59
CA THR A 318 -16.00 4.87 17.47
C THR A 318 -14.72 5.09 16.68
N LEU A 319 -13.97 4.02 16.48
CA LEU A 319 -12.80 4.00 15.62
C LEU A 319 -13.23 3.60 14.21
N VAL A 320 -13.27 4.55 13.26
CA VAL A 320 -13.49 4.20 11.84
C VAL A 320 -12.18 4.22 11.07
N ASN A 321 -11.82 3.09 10.47
CA ASN A 321 -10.64 2.92 9.62
C ASN A 321 -11.00 2.24 8.29
N ASN A 322 -10.26 2.56 7.23
CA ASN A 322 -10.40 1.92 5.93
C ASN A 322 -9.78 0.50 5.94
N VAL A 323 -10.28 -0.39 5.08
CA VAL A 323 -9.79 -1.78 4.89
C VAL A 323 -8.27 -1.85 4.80
N GLU A 324 -7.64 -1.12 3.87
CA GLU A 324 -6.18 -1.14 3.71
C GLU A 324 -5.44 -0.60 4.95
N THR A 325 -6.06 0.28 5.75
CA THR A 325 -5.47 0.74 7.02
C THR A 325 -5.42 -0.40 8.03
N LEU A 326 -6.52 -1.15 8.16
CA LEU A 326 -6.62 -2.30 9.06
C LEU A 326 -5.74 -3.47 8.58
N ALA A 327 -5.61 -3.67 7.27
CA ALA A 327 -4.75 -4.70 6.68
C ALA A 327 -3.25 -4.51 7.00
N ASN A 328 -2.82 -3.29 7.32
CA ASN A 328 -1.44 -3.01 7.73
C ASN A 328 -1.17 -3.30 9.21
N ILE A 329 -2.20 -3.50 10.05
CA ILE A 329 -2.04 -3.61 11.50
C ILE A 329 -1.25 -4.87 11.88
N ALA A 330 -1.69 -6.05 11.44
CA ALA A 330 -1.02 -7.31 11.78
C ALA A 330 0.46 -7.33 11.32
N PRO A 331 0.82 -6.96 10.08
CA PRO A 331 2.21 -6.85 9.66
C PRO A 331 3.06 -5.90 10.51
N ILE A 332 2.49 -4.76 10.95
CA ILE A 332 3.20 -3.79 11.82
C ILE A 332 3.48 -4.41 13.19
N ILE A 333 2.52 -5.11 13.79
CA ILE A 333 2.71 -5.73 15.11
C ILE A 333 3.73 -6.88 15.04
N LEU A 334 3.71 -7.69 13.98
CA LEU A 334 4.65 -8.81 13.81
C LEU A 334 6.10 -8.35 13.65
N ASN A 335 6.33 -7.29 12.86
CA ASN A 335 7.68 -6.91 12.44
C ASN A 335 8.19 -5.63 13.14
N GLY A 336 7.31 -4.93 13.85
CA GLY A 336 7.61 -3.68 14.55
C GLY A 336 7.50 -2.42 13.69
N PRO A 337 7.49 -1.24 14.34
CA PRO A 337 7.31 0.05 13.67
C PRO A 337 8.45 0.42 12.72
N ASP A 338 9.70 0.12 13.10
CA ASP A 338 10.88 0.47 12.28
C ASP A 338 10.92 -0.30 10.97
N TRP A 339 10.48 -1.57 10.98
CA TRP A 339 10.28 -2.34 9.76
C TRP A 339 9.30 -1.65 8.82
N PHE A 340 8.14 -1.21 9.32
CA PHE A 340 7.16 -0.53 8.49
C PHE A 340 7.68 0.81 7.93
N ARG A 341 8.44 1.56 8.75
CA ARG A 341 9.08 2.82 8.35
C ARG A 341 10.22 2.66 7.36
N SER A 342 10.79 1.45 7.25
CA SER A 342 11.79 1.16 6.23
C SER A 342 11.22 1.23 4.81
N PHE A 343 9.89 1.15 4.68
CA PHE A 343 9.18 1.37 3.42
C PHE A 343 8.65 2.81 3.33
N GLY A 344 8.60 3.31 2.10
CA GLY A 344 8.01 4.60 1.79
C GLY A 344 8.94 5.79 2.11
N THR A 345 8.36 6.98 2.20
CA THR A 345 9.12 8.19 2.56
C THR A 345 9.03 8.46 4.06
N ALA A 346 9.94 9.29 4.58
CA ALA A 346 9.93 9.66 6.00
C ALA A 346 8.59 10.28 6.47
N SER A 347 7.90 11.02 5.58
CA SER A 347 6.60 11.66 5.84
C SER A 347 5.39 10.76 5.57
N SER A 348 5.57 9.69 4.79
CA SER A 348 4.54 8.76 4.38
C SER A 348 5.11 7.35 4.37
N PRO A 349 5.30 6.74 5.56
CA PRO A 349 5.87 5.41 5.66
C PRO A 349 4.91 4.33 5.15
N GLY A 350 5.47 3.16 4.87
CA GLY A 350 4.75 1.99 4.39
C GLY A 350 4.53 1.95 2.89
N THR A 351 3.79 0.94 2.46
CA THR A 351 3.33 0.75 1.09
C THR A 351 1.93 1.30 0.90
N LYS A 352 1.53 1.40 -0.38
CA LYS A 352 0.18 1.75 -0.81
C LYS A 352 -0.21 0.87 -1.99
N VAL A 353 -1.45 0.41 -1.95
CA VAL A 353 -2.08 -0.28 -3.08
C VAL A 353 -2.64 0.76 -4.06
N TYR A 354 -2.16 0.74 -5.30
CA TYR A 354 -2.62 1.61 -6.37
C TYR A 354 -3.39 0.80 -7.42
N THR A 355 -4.56 1.30 -7.80
CA THR A 355 -5.32 0.81 -8.96
C THR A 355 -4.90 1.60 -10.19
N ILE A 356 -4.42 0.88 -11.21
CA ILE A 356 -3.92 1.45 -12.46
C ILE A 356 -4.92 1.11 -13.56
N LEU A 357 -5.64 2.11 -14.02
CA LEU A 357 -6.65 1.99 -15.06
C LEU A 357 -6.42 3.03 -16.17
N GLY A 358 -7.18 2.90 -17.26
CA GLY A 358 -7.19 3.87 -18.36
C GLY A 358 -6.35 3.43 -19.55
N ASN A 359 -5.77 4.40 -20.26
CA ASN A 359 -5.11 4.18 -21.54
C ASN A 359 -3.63 3.77 -21.41
N LEU A 360 -3.37 2.68 -20.69
CA LEU A 360 -2.03 2.11 -20.49
C LEU A 360 -1.90 0.77 -21.22
N ASN A 361 -0.67 0.35 -21.50
CA ASN A 361 -0.42 -0.96 -22.11
C ASN A 361 -0.73 -2.10 -21.14
N VAL A 362 -0.51 -1.88 -19.85
CA VAL A 362 -0.85 -2.79 -18.76
C VAL A 362 -1.68 -2.04 -17.72
N THR A 363 -2.80 -2.63 -17.30
CA THR A 363 -3.65 -2.13 -16.22
C THR A 363 -3.75 -3.19 -15.13
N GLY A 364 -4.16 -2.80 -13.93
CA GLY A 364 -4.29 -3.72 -12.82
C GLY A 364 -4.10 -3.03 -11.49
N LEU A 365 -3.48 -3.74 -10.56
CA LEU A 365 -3.27 -3.30 -9.20
C LEU A 365 -1.85 -3.64 -8.78
N ILE A 366 -1.20 -2.69 -8.11
CA ILE A 366 0.17 -2.81 -7.63
C ILE A 366 0.23 -2.40 -6.18
N GLU A 367 1.14 -2.99 -5.42
CA GLU A 367 1.49 -2.51 -4.08
C GLU A 367 2.96 -2.08 -4.07
N VAL A 368 3.19 -0.80 -3.79
CA VAL A 368 4.54 -0.22 -3.84
C VAL A 368 4.76 0.74 -2.68
N PRO A 369 6.03 0.97 -2.28
CA PRO A 369 6.38 1.96 -1.27
C PRO A 369 5.79 3.34 -1.59
N MET A 370 5.27 4.01 -0.56
CA MET A 370 4.79 5.38 -0.67
C MET A 370 5.91 6.32 -1.14
N GLY A 371 5.53 7.31 -1.95
CA GLY A 371 6.48 8.24 -2.56
C GLY A 371 6.80 7.94 -4.01
N ILE A 372 6.36 6.79 -4.56
CA ILE A 372 6.42 6.48 -5.99
C ILE A 372 5.79 7.62 -6.84
N THR A 373 6.37 7.91 -8.00
CA THR A 373 5.86 8.96 -8.88
C THR A 373 4.83 8.35 -9.81
N LEU A 374 3.88 9.18 -10.24
CA LEU A 374 2.96 8.79 -11.30
C LEU A 374 3.69 8.36 -12.57
N ARG A 375 4.83 8.99 -12.89
CA ARG A 375 5.68 8.64 -14.04
C ARG A 375 6.18 7.19 -13.93
N GLU A 376 6.70 6.80 -12.78
CA GLU A 376 7.15 5.42 -12.56
C GLU A 376 5.99 4.43 -12.59
N ILE A 377 4.83 4.77 -12.01
CA ILE A 377 3.65 3.92 -12.10
C ILE A 377 3.31 3.65 -13.57
N ILE A 378 3.22 4.69 -14.40
CA ILE A 378 2.88 4.58 -15.83
C ILE A 378 3.96 3.78 -16.58
N THR A 379 5.23 4.10 -16.37
CA THR A 379 6.31 3.52 -17.16
C THR A 379 6.64 2.09 -16.72
N LEU A 380 6.79 1.85 -15.42
CA LEU A 380 7.23 0.56 -14.89
C LEU A 380 6.11 -0.47 -14.86
N TYR A 381 4.95 -0.06 -14.37
CA TYR A 381 3.81 -0.95 -14.13
C TYR A 381 2.77 -0.87 -15.24
N GLY A 382 2.49 0.35 -15.71
CA GLY A 382 1.60 0.57 -16.85
C GLY A 382 2.21 0.20 -18.21
N LYS A 383 3.53 -0.03 -18.26
CA LYS A 383 4.30 -0.30 -19.49
C LYS A 383 4.10 0.76 -20.58
N GLY A 384 3.94 2.01 -20.16
CA GLY A 384 3.70 3.14 -21.06
C GLY A 384 2.25 3.30 -21.50
N ILE A 385 2.00 4.32 -22.32
CA ILE A 385 0.67 4.71 -22.80
C ILE A 385 0.34 3.95 -24.08
N LYS A 386 -0.90 3.48 -24.19
CA LYS A 386 -1.35 2.80 -25.40
C LYS A 386 -1.54 3.82 -26.53
N ASN A 387 -0.82 3.62 -27.63
CA ASN A 387 -0.92 4.40 -28.88
C ASN A 387 -0.88 5.93 -28.68
N GLY A 388 0.09 6.45 -27.94
CA GLY A 388 0.25 7.89 -27.77
C GLY A 388 1.17 8.29 -26.63
N TYR A 389 1.03 9.55 -26.20
CA TYR A 389 1.80 10.12 -25.08
C TYR A 389 0.90 10.41 -23.87
N PHE A 390 1.52 10.48 -22.70
CA PHE A 390 0.81 10.82 -21.47
C PHE A 390 0.38 12.29 -21.47
N LYS A 391 -0.93 12.55 -21.32
CA LYS A 391 -1.49 13.90 -21.26
C LYS A 391 -1.85 14.32 -19.84
N MET A 392 -2.63 13.49 -19.14
CA MET A 392 -3.08 13.74 -17.78
C MET A 392 -3.52 12.44 -17.10
N ALA A 393 -3.55 12.42 -15.77
CA ALA A 393 -4.16 11.37 -14.97
C ALA A 393 -5.10 11.95 -13.93
N GLN A 394 -6.21 11.26 -13.66
CA GLN A 394 -7.01 11.48 -12.46
C GLN A 394 -6.39 10.67 -11.32
N THR A 395 -6.09 11.32 -10.20
CA THR A 395 -5.57 10.66 -8.99
C THR A 395 -6.51 10.91 -7.81
N GLY A 396 -6.70 9.92 -6.95
CA GLY A 396 -7.63 10.02 -5.80
C GLY A 396 -9.12 9.93 -6.20
N GLY A 397 -9.41 9.39 -7.39
CA GLY A 397 -10.77 9.25 -7.91
C GLY A 397 -11.45 10.56 -8.29
N SER A 398 -12.77 10.54 -8.43
CA SER A 398 -13.64 11.66 -8.78
C SER A 398 -13.51 12.87 -7.85
N GLY A 399 -13.26 12.66 -6.55
CA GLY A 399 -12.99 13.74 -5.59
C GLY A 399 -11.56 14.30 -5.64
N GLY A 400 -10.68 13.66 -6.43
CA GLY A 400 -9.26 13.97 -6.47
C GLY A 400 -8.84 14.96 -7.56
N SER A 401 -7.56 14.96 -7.90
CA SER A 401 -6.94 15.94 -8.81
C SER A 401 -6.62 15.36 -10.19
N ILE A 402 -6.80 16.20 -11.22
CA ILE A 402 -6.27 15.95 -12.56
C ILE A 402 -4.84 16.47 -12.62
N ILE A 403 -3.88 15.56 -12.77
CA ILE A 403 -2.45 15.87 -12.85
C ILE A 403 -2.05 15.88 -14.33
N PRO A 404 -1.57 17.01 -14.89
CA PRO A 404 -1.05 17.06 -16.25
C PRO A 404 0.32 16.38 -16.35
N SER A 405 0.83 16.23 -17.58
CA SER A 405 2.16 15.64 -17.81
C SER A 405 3.36 16.50 -17.36
N SER A 406 3.13 17.78 -17.03
CA SER A 406 4.16 18.80 -16.75
C SER A 406 5.05 18.44 -15.58
#